data_AF-A0ABD5K2L9-F1
#
_entry.id   AF-A0ABD5K2L9-F1
#
_cell.length_a   1.000
_cell.length_b   1.000
_cell.length_c   1.000
_cell.angle_alpha   90.00
_cell.angle_beta   90.00
_cell.angle_gamma   90.00
#
_symmetry.space_group_name_H-M   'P 1'
#
loop_
_entity.id
_entity.type
_entity.pdbx_description
1 polymer ?
#
loop_
_entity_poly.entity_id
_entity_poly.type
_entity_poly.pdbx_seq_one_letter_code
_entity_poly.pdbx_strand_id
1 'polypeptide(L)'
;MATWTPIENAKIVGILPDYRLYKQNNSDSSAAKICAQNLVNNDVFGILTARINNNVSEPHDAIIQHIKHMDKIASGEIPPNQGDEYAWASCLKL
;
A
#
# COMPACT_ATOMS: atom_id res chain seq x y z
N MET A 1 -11.68 11.16 -1.36
CA MET A 1 -10.97 9.87 -1.23
C MET A 1 -10.63 9.68 0.24
N ALA A 2 -10.91 8.52 0.82
CA ALA A 2 -10.53 8.23 2.21
C ALA A 2 -9.00 8.17 2.33
N THR A 3 -8.43 9.07 3.13
CA THR A 3 -6.98 9.16 3.35
C THR A 3 -6.42 7.84 3.88
N TRP A 4 -5.28 7.40 3.36
CA TRP A 4 -4.55 6.25 3.88
C TRP A 4 -3.78 6.65 5.14
N THR A 5 -3.98 5.89 6.22
CA THR A 5 -3.28 6.11 7.48
C THR A 5 -1.83 5.59 7.41
N PRO A 6 -0.91 6.11 8.24
CA PRO A 6 0.47 5.61 8.27
C PRO A 6 0.58 4.11 8.51
N ILE A 7 -0.29 3.54 9.35
CA ILE A 7 -0.27 2.09 9.66
C ILE A 7 -0.75 1.25 8.47
N GLU A 8 -1.74 1.72 7.72
CA GLU A 8 -2.16 1.08 6.46
C GLU A 8 -1.06 1.17 5.41
N ASN A 9 -0.41 2.34 5.28
CA ASN A 9 0.73 2.51 4.37
C ASN A 9 1.87 1.55 4.71
N ALA A 10 2.21 1.39 6.00
CA ALA A 10 3.25 0.46 6.42
C ALA A 10 2.92 -1.00 6.03
N LYS A 11 1.65 -1.42 6.18
CA LYS A 11 1.20 -2.75 5.73
C LYS A 11 1.35 -2.93 4.22
N ILE A 12 1.01 -1.91 3.45
CA ILE A 12 1.09 -1.93 1.98
C ILE A 12 2.55 -1.92 1.51
N VAL A 13 3.41 -1.10 2.12
CA VAL A 13 4.85 -1.10 1.83
C VAL A 13 5.48 -2.44 2.15
N GLY A 14 5.06 -3.07 3.26
CA GLY A 14 5.53 -4.39 3.68
C GLY A 14 5.25 -5.51 2.67
N ILE A 15 4.20 -5.40 1.83
CA ILE A 15 3.85 -6.43 0.84
C ILE A 15 4.52 -6.21 -0.53
N LEU A 16 5.22 -5.08 -0.74
CA LEU A 16 5.81 -4.76 -2.04
C LEU A 16 6.84 -5.79 -2.55
N PRO A 17 7.69 -6.42 -1.71
CA PRO A 17 8.57 -7.49 -2.16
C PRO A 17 7.80 -8.66 -2.78
N ASP A 18 6.73 -9.11 -2.12
CA ASP A 18 5.90 -10.21 -2.60
C ASP A 18 5.16 -9.81 -3.88
N TYR A 19 4.63 -8.59 -3.93
CA TYR A 19 4.00 -8.05 -5.14
C TYR A 19 4.96 -8.07 -6.34
N ARG A 20 6.21 -7.63 -6.16
CA ARG A 20 7.24 -7.65 -7.20
C ARG A 20 7.61 -9.08 -7.63
N LEU A 21 7.63 -10.03 -6.70
CA LEU A 21 7.83 -11.45 -7.00
C LEU A 21 6.67 -12.00 -7.84
N TYR A 22 5.42 -11.74 -7.46
CA TYR A 22 4.25 -12.20 -8.21
C TYR A 22 4.18 -11.58 -9.61
N LYS A 23 4.59 -10.31 -9.77
CA LYS A 23 4.62 -9.57 -11.03
C LYS A 23 5.57 -10.18 -12.08
N GLN A 24 6.55 -11.00 -11.67
CA GLN A 24 7.42 -11.70 -12.62
C GLN A 24 6.65 -12.73 -13.48
N ASN A 25 5.58 -13.32 -12.93
CA ASN A 25 4.83 -14.40 -13.57
C ASN A 25 3.37 -14.02 -13.86
N ASN A 26 2.93 -12.83 -13.47
CA ASN A 26 1.54 -12.41 -13.54
C ASN A 26 1.42 -10.99 -14.10
N SER A 27 0.23 -10.64 -14.59
CA SER A 27 -0.07 -9.25 -14.90
C SER A 27 0.01 -8.39 -13.63
N ASP A 28 0.29 -7.10 -13.80
CA ASP A 28 0.33 -6.11 -12.73
C ASP A 28 -0.93 -6.15 -11.84
N SER A 29 -2.11 -6.18 -12.46
CA SER A 29 -3.39 -6.26 -11.75
C SER A 29 -3.59 -7.61 -11.04
N SER A 30 -3.14 -8.72 -11.64
CA SER A 30 -3.26 -10.05 -11.04
C SER A 30 -2.36 -10.17 -9.80
N ALA A 31 -1.11 -9.71 -9.88
CA ALA A 31 -0.17 -9.70 -8.77
C ALA A 31 -0.69 -8.85 -7.60
N ALA A 32 -1.15 -7.64 -7.89
CA ALA A 32 -1.74 -6.75 -6.88
C ALA A 32 -2.99 -7.36 -6.23
N LYS A 33 -3.83 -8.06 -7.00
CA LYS A 33 -5.01 -8.77 -6.47
C LYS A 33 -4.65 -9.89 -5.51
N ILE A 34 -3.62 -10.71 -5.84
CA ILE A 34 -3.12 -11.77 -4.95
C ILE A 34 -2.64 -11.15 -3.63
N CYS A 35 -1.80 -10.12 -3.69
CA CYS A 35 -1.30 -9.43 -2.50
C CYS A 35 -2.41 -8.78 -1.68
N ALA A 36 -3.39 -8.12 -2.32
CA ALA A 36 -4.54 -7.54 -1.65
C ALA A 36 -5.34 -8.61 -0.91
N GLN A 37 -5.61 -9.76 -1.55
CA GLN A 37 -6.33 -10.87 -0.91
C GLN A 37 -5.55 -11.42 0.29
N ASN A 38 -4.24 -11.61 0.15
CA ASN A 38 -3.39 -12.09 1.24
C ASN A 38 -3.37 -11.10 2.41
N LEU A 39 -3.29 -9.80 2.13
CA LEU A 39 -3.33 -8.77 3.16
C LEU A 39 -4.64 -8.78 3.95
N VAL A 40 -5.78 -8.90 3.27
CA VAL A 40 -7.10 -8.97 3.92
C VAL A 40 -7.25 -10.26 4.71
N ASN A 41 -6.89 -11.41 4.15
CA ASN A 41 -7.03 -12.70 4.80
C ASN A 41 -6.14 -12.82 6.06
N ASN A 42 -5.00 -12.12 6.09
CA ASN A 42 -4.05 -12.14 7.21
C ASN A 42 -4.09 -10.87 8.06
N ASP A 43 -5.16 -10.07 7.98
CA ASP A 43 -5.31 -8.84 8.75
C ASP A 43 -5.74 -9.12 10.20
N VAL A 44 -4.91 -9.83 10.96
CA VAL A 44 -5.17 -10.25 12.34
C VAL A 44 -5.49 -9.08 13.27
N PHE A 45 -4.92 -7.91 13.00
CA PHE A 45 -5.11 -6.69 13.81
C PHE A 45 -6.24 -5.79 13.32
N GLY A 46 -6.97 -6.19 12.28
CA GLY A 46 -8.11 -5.44 11.75
C GLY A 46 -7.75 -4.07 11.12
N ILE A 47 -6.50 -3.87 10.73
CA ILE A 47 -6.00 -2.59 10.20
C ILE A 47 -6.66 -2.24 8.86
N LEU A 48 -6.75 -3.22 7.94
CA LEU A 48 -7.42 -3.05 6.64
C LEU A 48 -8.91 -3.41 6.72
N THR A 49 -9.29 -4.24 7.69
CA THR A 49 -10.67 -4.61 8.00
C THR A 49 -11.51 -3.39 8.30
N ALA A 50 -10.97 -2.41 9.03
CA ALA A 50 -11.65 -1.13 9.26
C ALA A 50 -11.95 -0.38 7.95
N ARG A 51 -11.04 -0.39 6.97
CA ARG A 51 -11.26 0.23 5.64
C ARG A 51 -12.27 -0.54 4.81
N ILE A 52 -12.25 -1.86 4.88
CA ILE A 52 -13.21 -2.73 4.18
C ILE A 52 -14.62 -2.50 4.71
N ASN A 53 -14.77 -2.36 6.02
CA ASN A 53 -16.06 -2.22 6.67
C ASN A 53 -16.61 -0.78 6.66
N ASN A 54 -15.77 0.26 6.51
CA ASN A 54 -16.19 1.67 6.62
C ASN A 54 -16.42 2.38 5.26
N ASN A 55 -17.44 1.98 4.51
CA ASN A 55 -18.03 2.75 3.39
C ASN A 55 -17.07 3.15 2.22
N VAL A 56 -15.97 2.42 1.99
CA VAL A 56 -15.33 2.46 0.67
C VAL A 56 -16.21 1.59 -0.24
N SER A 57 -16.71 2.13 -1.36
CA SER A 57 -17.61 1.39 -2.26
C SER A 57 -16.97 0.12 -2.82
N GLU A 58 -15.65 0.17 -3.07
CA GLU A 58 -14.86 -0.93 -3.61
C GLU A 58 -13.52 -1.03 -2.86
N PRO A 59 -13.51 -1.58 -1.63
CA PRO A 59 -12.33 -1.55 -0.76
C PRO A 59 -11.18 -2.41 -1.30
N HIS A 60 -11.49 -3.52 -1.96
CA HIS A 60 -10.50 -4.37 -2.59
C HIS A 60 -9.79 -3.67 -3.76
N ASP A 61 -10.55 -3.00 -4.61
CA ASP A 61 -9.98 -2.23 -5.72
C ASP A 61 -9.14 -1.06 -5.20
N ALA A 62 -9.57 -0.40 -4.13
CA ALA A 62 -8.78 0.64 -3.48
C ALA A 62 -7.42 0.11 -2.98
N ILE A 63 -7.39 -1.06 -2.34
CA ILE A 63 -6.15 -1.72 -1.90
C ILE A 63 -5.27 -2.09 -3.09
N ILE A 64 -5.85 -2.66 -4.15
CA ILE A 64 -5.13 -3.03 -5.38
C ILE A 64 -4.47 -1.81 -6.01
N GLN A 65 -5.21 -0.71 -6.18
CA GLN A 65 -4.68 0.52 -6.74
C GLN A 65 -3.59 1.12 -5.84
N HIS A 66 -3.76 1.01 -4.52
CA HIS A 66 -2.78 1.55 -3.57
C HIS A 66 -1.48 0.75 -3.53
N ILE A 67 -1.51 -0.59 -3.64
CA ILE A 67 -0.30 -1.41 -3.80
C ILE A 67 0.49 -0.95 -5.03
N LYS A 68 -0.20 -0.78 -6.16
CA LYS A 68 0.42 -0.32 -7.41
C LYS A 68 0.99 1.10 -7.27
N HIS A 69 0.26 1.99 -6.62
CA HIS A 69 0.70 3.36 -6.39
C HIS A 69 1.95 3.42 -5.49
N MET A 70 1.95 2.67 -4.40
CA MET A 70 3.10 2.60 -3.49
C MET A 70 4.33 1.95 -4.11
N ASP A 71 4.17 0.99 -5.02
CA ASP A 71 5.31 0.46 -5.79
C ASP A 71 5.98 1.55 -6.64
N LYS A 72 5.19 2.38 -7.31
CA LYS A 72 5.69 3.51 -8.11
C LYS A 72 6.40 4.56 -7.27
N ILE A 73 5.91 4.83 -6.06
CA ILE A 73 6.60 5.71 -5.11
C ILE A 73 7.92 5.07 -4.67
N ALA A 74 7.88 3.80 -4.25
CA ALA A 74 9.04 3.09 -3.73
C ALA A 74 10.13 2.82 -4.79
N SER A 75 9.75 2.76 -6.07
CA SER A 75 10.70 2.65 -7.19
C SER A 75 11.28 4.01 -7.64
N GLY A 76 10.71 5.12 -7.16
CA GLY A 76 11.08 6.46 -7.59
C GLY A 76 10.47 6.89 -8.95
N GLU A 77 9.50 6.13 -9.48
CA GLU A 77 8.78 6.51 -10.72
C GLU A 77 7.94 7.77 -10.50
N ILE A 78 7.31 7.89 -9.32
CA ILE A 78 6.52 9.07 -8.94
C ILE A 78 6.96 9.58 -7.57
N PRO A 79 6.91 10.90 -7.33
CA PRO A 79 7.20 11.43 -6.01
C PRO A 79 6.10 10.98 -5.01
N PRO A 80 6.45 10.81 -3.71
CA PRO A 80 5.44 10.63 -2.69
C PRO A 80 4.55 11.88 -2.64
N ASN A 81 3.25 11.69 -2.41
CA ASN A 81 2.39 12.82 -2.04
C ASN A 81 2.95 13.39 -0.73
N GLN A 82 3.32 14.67 -0.75
CA GLN A 82 3.98 15.34 0.37
C GLN A 82 3.29 15.00 1.69
N GLY A 83 4.01 14.31 2.57
CA GLY A 83 3.70 14.26 3.99
C GLY A 83 4.73 15.12 4.71
N ASP A 84 4.32 15.75 5.81
CA ASP A 84 5.27 16.35 6.75
C ASP A 84 6.18 15.23 7.27
N GLU A 85 7.32 15.04 6.61
CA GLU A 85 8.33 14.10 7.07
C GLU A 85 9.00 14.74 8.29
N TYR A 86 8.57 14.34 9.48
CA TYR A 86 9.32 14.66 10.70
C TYR A 86 10.74 14.14 10.51
N ALA A 87 11.74 15.02 10.70
CA ALA A 87 13.14 14.71 10.49
C ALA A 87 13.53 13.45 11.28
N TRP A 88 13.56 12.30 10.59
CA TRP A 88 13.71 10.99 11.23
C TRP A 88 15.08 10.79 11.88
N ALA A 89 16.06 11.62 11.50
CA ALA A 89 17.43 11.51 11.98
C ALA A 89 18.24 12.83 11.95
N SER A 90 17.61 14.00 11.77
CA SER A 90 18.34 15.27 11.49
C SER A 90 19.31 15.18 10.29
N CYS A 91 19.19 14.16 9.44
CA CYS A 91 20.10 13.89 8.32
C CYS A 91 19.88 14.79 7.10
N LEU A 92 18.80 15.57 7.08
CA LEU A 92 18.53 16.58 6.06
C LEU A 92 18.50 17.94 6.75
N LYS A 93 19.62 18.66 6.68
CA LYS A 93 19.57 20.12 6.76
C LYS A 93 19.09 20.61 5.40
N LEU A 94 17.89 21.19 5.38
CA LEU A 94 17.48 22.09 4.30
C LEU A 94 18.40 23.33 4.29
#